data_AF-A0A2D7T942-F1
#
_entry.id   AF-A0A2D7T942-F1
#
_cell.length_a   1.000
_cell.length_b   1.000
_cell.length_c   1.000
_cell.angle_alpha   90.00
_cell.angle_beta   90.00
_cell.angle_gamma   90.00
#
_symmetry.space_group_name_H-M   'P 1'
#
loop_
_entity.id
_entity.type
_entity.pdbx_description
1 polymer ?
#
loop_
_entity_poly.entity_id
_entity_poly.type
_entity_poly.pdbx_seq_one_letter_code
_entity_poly.pdbx_strand_id
1 'polypeptide(L)'
;FYFRDGVNYASVYTQSKIISENIKWNLDNQSKKIYSLIVNARNANCFTGKQGYKSLEKIAEVAAEKLTLKQKEDEENPKKIKAKEIIFGQLRLTIAMLTIEEINQDRDNFLELIMSNVGKELNKVGLYLINVNITDITDESEYIESIGKKAAAEAVNIARVDVANAERDGSIGEAQANRQREIEVAINAAEAQKGRKSAERDQRVFVKEQESMAVEGENISAASIAEYNATLAEKEAEADRRAEVARRTAETEIQKAQYVLEQERLRAEEIVREEIAKTQIEIAAEAEAERARRVAKGEADAILFKYEAEAKGVQQVLDAKAEGYGRLIQSSGGDARAAATLLMVEKIESMVSAQVEAIRNLKIDKITVWDGGNGGAGDGSSSTSNFVSSLVRSLPPIHDVAKMAGVELPEYLGKVSDDSQIDVE
;
A
#
# COMPACT_ATOMS: atom_id res chain seq x y z
N PHE A 1 34.00 -65.47 103.16
CA PHE A 1 33.22 -64.59 104.05
C PHE A 1 34.17 -63.73 104.87
N TYR A 2 33.87 -62.44 105.00
CA TYR A 2 34.67 -61.48 105.77
C TYR A 2 33.76 -60.80 106.80
N PHE A 3 34.24 -60.72 108.04
CA PHE A 3 33.54 -60.13 109.18
C PHE A 3 34.34 -58.93 109.67
N ARG A 4 33.81 -57.73 109.46
CA ARG A 4 34.51 -56.46 109.75
C ARG A 4 34.92 -56.33 111.22
N ASP A 5 33.96 -56.47 112.14
CA ASP A 5 34.20 -56.31 113.59
C ASP A 5 34.78 -57.56 114.29
N GLY A 6 34.91 -58.66 113.55
CA GLY A 6 35.20 -59.98 114.07
C GLY A 6 34.03 -60.58 114.86
N VAL A 7 33.77 -61.86 114.65
CA VAL A 7 32.64 -62.57 115.27
C VAL A 7 33.12 -63.60 116.28
N ASN A 8 32.34 -63.76 117.36
CA ASN A 8 32.46 -64.95 118.21
C ASN A 8 31.89 -66.12 117.42
N TYR A 9 32.56 -67.27 117.47
CA TYR A 9 32.11 -68.46 116.74
C TYR A 9 32.08 -69.68 117.66
N ALA A 10 31.16 -70.60 117.36
CA ALA A 10 31.17 -71.95 117.87
C ALA A 10 31.32 -72.88 116.67
N SER A 11 32.07 -73.97 116.83
CA SER A 11 32.32 -74.92 115.75
C SER A 11 32.14 -76.35 116.28
N VAL A 12 31.47 -77.17 115.48
CA VAL A 12 31.30 -78.61 115.74
C VAL A 12 31.92 -79.35 114.56
N TYR A 13 32.77 -80.32 114.85
CA TYR A 13 33.49 -81.08 113.85
C TYR A 13 33.03 -82.54 113.84
N THR A 14 33.30 -83.24 112.73
CA THR A 14 33.04 -84.69 112.63
C THR A 14 33.85 -85.47 113.66
N GLN A 15 33.26 -86.54 114.20
CA GLN A 15 33.94 -87.49 115.10
C GLN A 15 34.68 -88.60 114.34
N SER A 16 34.70 -88.55 113.01
CA SER A 16 35.45 -89.50 112.17
C SER A 16 36.94 -89.52 112.54
N LYS A 17 37.55 -90.70 112.54
CA LYS A 17 39.02 -90.85 112.69
C LYS A 17 39.79 -90.24 111.52
N ILE A 18 39.13 -90.09 110.37
CA ILE A 18 39.68 -89.48 109.16
C ILE A 18 39.09 -88.08 109.05
N ILE A 19 39.94 -87.07 109.24
CA ILE A 19 39.59 -85.64 109.17
C ILE A 19 40.46 -84.94 108.14
N SER A 20 39.90 -83.91 107.49
CA SER A 20 40.65 -83.06 106.57
C SER A 20 41.66 -82.19 107.30
N GLU A 21 42.69 -81.73 106.58
CA GLU A 21 43.67 -80.79 107.13
C GLU A 21 43.01 -79.45 107.51
N ASN A 22 41.89 -79.08 106.86
CA ASN A 22 41.09 -77.90 107.22
C ASN A 22 40.52 -78.02 108.65
N ILE A 23 40.02 -79.20 109.04
CA ILE A 23 39.49 -79.43 110.39
C ILE A 23 40.62 -79.40 111.42
N LYS A 24 41.78 -79.98 111.10
CA LYS A 24 42.96 -79.92 111.98
C LYS A 24 43.42 -78.49 112.22
N TRP A 25 43.47 -77.67 111.16
CA TRP A 25 43.79 -76.24 111.27
C TRP A 25 42.81 -75.51 112.19
N ASN A 26 41.51 -75.72 112.01
CA ASN A 26 40.51 -75.03 112.82
C ASN A 26 40.51 -75.50 114.29
N LEU A 27 40.85 -76.77 114.55
CA LEU A 27 41.02 -77.30 115.91
C LEU A 27 42.28 -76.76 116.61
N ASP A 28 43.37 -76.53 115.87
CA ASP A 28 44.59 -75.91 116.39
C ASP A 28 44.41 -74.40 116.67
N ASN A 29 43.36 -73.82 116.09
CA ASN A 29 43.03 -72.42 116.26
C ASN A 29 42.26 -72.16 117.56
N GLN A 30 42.92 -71.52 118.54
CA GLN A 30 42.33 -71.17 119.83
C GLN A 30 41.83 -69.71 119.92
N SER A 31 41.71 -69.00 118.79
CA SER A 31 41.22 -67.62 118.82
C SER A 31 39.75 -67.56 119.25
N LYS A 32 39.39 -66.61 120.13
CA LYS A 32 38.00 -66.40 120.57
C LYS A 32 37.15 -65.67 119.51
N LYS A 33 37.81 -64.98 118.59
CA LYS A 33 37.19 -64.21 117.50
C LYS A 33 37.79 -64.60 116.16
N ILE A 34 36.97 -64.55 115.13
CA ILE A 34 37.38 -64.77 113.73
C ILE A 34 36.96 -63.58 112.88
N TYR A 35 37.80 -63.23 111.92
CA TYR A 35 37.54 -62.14 110.97
C TYR A 35 37.24 -62.65 109.57
N SER A 36 37.54 -63.93 109.30
CA SER A 36 37.21 -64.52 108.01
C SER A 36 36.90 -66.01 108.10
N LEU A 37 35.95 -66.42 107.29
CA LEU A 37 35.67 -67.82 106.97
C LEU A 37 35.93 -68.01 105.47
N ILE A 38 36.98 -68.77 105.14
CA ILE A 38 37.33 -69.15 103.77
C ILE A 38 36.73 -70.51 103.51
N VAL A 39 36.03 -70.66 102.39
CA VAL A 39 35.30 -71.89 102.09
C VAL A 39 35.67 -72.40 100.72
N ASN A 40 36.21 -73.61 100.65
CA ASN A 40 36.54 -74.27 99.39
C ASN A 40 35.44 -75.29 99.04
N ALA A 41 34.93 -75.24 97.81
CA ALA A 41 33.84 -76.10 97.35
C ALA A 41 34.30 -77.32 96.53
N ARG A 42 35.53 -77.32 95.99
CA ARG A 42 35.98 -78.36 95.04
C ARG A 42 36.89 -79.41 95.65
N ASN A 43 37.71 -79.05 96.62
CA ASN A 43 38.67 -79.97 97.24
C ASN A 43 38.49 -80.00 98.77
N ALA A 44 38.35 -81.20 99.31
CA ALA A 44 38.20 -81.43 100.74
C ALA A 44 39.48 -81.26 101.55
N ASN A 45 40.64 -81.26 100.88
CA ASN A 45 41.95 -81.27 101.50
C ASN A 45 42.05 -82.39 102.57
N CYS A 46 41.54 -83.57 102.23
CA CYS A 46 41.58 -84.77 103.05
C CYS A 46 42.65 -85.72 102.50
N PHE A 47 43.40 -86.41 103.37
CA PHE A 47 44.56 -87.26 103.00
C PHE A 47 45.72 -86.57 102.25
N THR A 48 45.80 -85.24 102.31
CA THR A 48 46.89 -84.45 101.69
C THR A 48 48.13 -84.34 102.58
N GLY A 49 48.05 -84.82 103.83
CA GLY A 49 49.17 -84.87 104.77
C GLY A 49 49.77 -83.50 105.08
N LYS A 50 51.06 -83.49 105.46
CA LYS A 50 51.78 -82.26 105.85
C LYS A 50 51.83 -81.20 104.74
N GLN A 51 51.78 -81.62 103.47
CA GLN A 51 51.77 -80.68 102.34
C GLN A 51 50.45 -79.93 102.28
N GLY A 52 49.31 -80.61 102.42
CA GLY A 52 47.99 -79.97 102.46
C GLY A 52 47.83 -78.98 103.61
N TYR A 53 48.41 -79.27 104.78
CA TYR A 53 48.41 -78.34 105.91
C TYR A 53 49.26 -77.10 105.65
N LYS A 54 50.48 -77.25 105.12
CA LYS A 54 51.35 -76.11 104.77
C LYS A 54 50.74 -75.23 103.68
N SER A 55 50.02 -75.82 102.73
CA SER A 55 49.28 -75.05 101.74
C SER A 55 48.18 -74.20 102.37
N LEU A 56 47.48 -74.70 103.39
CA LEU A 56 46.50 -73.90 104.15
C LEU A 56 47.16 -72.75 104.91
N GLU A 57 48.30 -72.99 105.55
CA GLU A 57 49.05 -71.97 106.27
C GLU A 57 49.43 -70.81 105.34
N LYS A 58 49.99 -71.13 104.16
CA LYS A 58 50.32 -70.14 103.13
C LYS A 58 49.09 -69.38 102.63
N ILE A 59 47.97 -70.06 102.42
CA ILE A 59 46.72 -69.42 102.00
C ILE A 59 46.20 -68.50 103.11
N ALA A 60 46.28 -68.92 104.37
CA ALA A 60 45.85 -68.12 105.52
C ALA A 60 46.71 -66.86 105.69
N GLU A 61 48.03 -66.96 105.48
CA GLU A 61 48.93 -65.81 105.52
C GLU A 61 48.60 -64.80 104.42
N VAL A 62 48.51 -65.25 103.17
CA VAL A 62 48.16 -64.38 102.03
C VAL A 62 46.78 -63.74 102.21
N ALA A 63 45.80 -64.53 102.68
CA ALA A 63 44.47 -64.01 102.95
C ALA A 63 44.48 -62.99 104.10
N ALA A 64 45.21 -63.24 105.18
CA ALA A 64 45.33 -62.32 106.31
C ALA A 64 45.97 -60.99 105.90
N GLU A 65 46.99 -61.01 105.04
CA GLU A 65 47.61 -59.80 104.48
C GLU A 65 46.62 -58.99 103.64
N LYS A 66 45.94 -59.64 102.69
CA LYS A 66 44.94 -58.98 101.83
C LYS A 66 43.76 -58.42 102.65
N LEU A 67 43.30 -59.15 103.65
CA LEU A 67 42.22 -58.71 104.52
C LEU A 67 42.65 -57.54 105.42
N THR A 68 43.90 -57.55 105.88
CA THR A 68 44.45 -56.40 106.65
C THR A 68 44.52 -55.14 105.78
N LEU A 69 44.88 -55.26 104.50
CA LEU A 69 44.84 -54.13 103.57
C LEU A 69 43.41 -53.63 103.36
N LYS A 70 42.45 -54.55 103.15
CA LYS A 70 41.04 -54.20 103.00
C LYS A 70 40.46 -53.54 104.26
N GLN A 71 40.86 -53.97 105.46
CA GLN A 71 40.41 -53.34 106.71
C GLN A 71 40.95 -51.91 106.88
N LYS A 72 42.12 -51.59 106.33
CA LYS A 72 42.65 -50.21 106.31
C LYS A 72 41.84 -49.27 105.43
N GLU A 73 41.17 -49.78 104.40
CA GLU A 73 40.30 -48.99 103.52
C GLU A 73 38.92 -48.76 104.16
N ASP A 74 38.43 -49.76 104.92
CA ASP A 74 37.08 -49.76 105.48
C ASP A 74 36.96 -49.06 106.87
N GLU A 75 38.03 -48.93 107.68
CA GLU A 75 37.96 -48.43 109.08
C GLU A 75 39.07 -47.42 109.46
N GLU A 76 38.74 -46.46 110.34
CA GLU A 76 39.64 -45.42 110.86
C GLU A 76 40.68 -45.96 111.88
N ASN A 77 40.46 -47.15 112.46
CA ASN A 77 41.40 -47.81 113.37
C ASN A 77 41.64 -49.29 112.99
N PRO A 78 42.52 -49.57 112.01
CA PRO A 78 42.62 -50.88 111.38
C PRO A 78 43.31 -51.92 112.27
N LYS A 79 42.69 -53.09 112.41
CA LYS A 79 43.30 -54.24 113.11
C LYS A 79 44.10 -55.11 112.13
N LYS A 80 45.22 -55.65 112.61
CA LYS A 80 45.99 -56.64 111.85
C LYS A 80 45.38 -58.02 112.05
N ILE A 81 44.71 -58.52 111.01
CA ILE A 81 44.12 -59.86 111.01
C ILE A 81 45.27 -60.87 110.96
N LYS A 82 45.28 -61.83 111.88
CA LYS A 82 46.27 -62.92 111.90
C LYS A 82 45.77 -64.11 111.08
N ALA A 83 46.69 -64.90 110.53
CA ALA A 83 46.35 -66.16 109.84
C ALA A 83 45.53 -67.10 110.75
N LYS A 84 45.83 -67.12 112.06
CA LYS A 84 45.07 -67.83 113.09
C LYS A 84 43.73 -67.18 113.47
N GLU A 85 43.25 -66.17 112.75
CA GLU A 85 41.88 -65.63 112.95
C GLU A 85 40.99 -65.93 111.74
N ILE A 86 41.47 -66.83 110.88
CA ILE A 86 40.80 -67.32 109.69
C ILE A 86 40.44 -68.79 109.90
N ILE A 87 39.17 -69.12 109.64
CA ILE A 87 38.66 -70.49 109.65
C ILE A 87 38.52 -70.98 108.22
N PHE A 88 38.86 -72.25 107.98
CA PHE A 88 38.64 -72.92 106.71
C PHE A 88 37.43 -73.85 106.78
N GLY A 89 36.39 -73.52 106.03
CA GLY A 89 35.28 -74.41 105.74
C GLY A 89 35.51 -75.17 104.44
N GLN A 90 34.80 -76.29 104.30
CA GLN A 90 34.58 -76.91 103.01
C GLN A 90 33.07 -76.92 102.75
N LEU A 91 32.65 -76.51 101.54
CA LEU A 91 31.30 -76.72 101.06
C LEU A 91 31.24 -77.93 100.13
N ARG A 92 30.06 -78.54 100.06
CA ARG A 92 29.77 -79.56 99.07
C ARG A 92 29.65 -78.92 97.67
N LEU A 93 29.97 -79.72 96.66
CA LEU A 93 30.38 -79.37 95.31
C LEU A 93 29.22 -78.89 94.40
N THR A 94 28.66 -77.70 94.63
CA THR A 94 27.54 -77.18 93.78
C THR A 94 27.95 -76.09 92.81
N ILE A 95 28.93 -75.26 93.14
CA ILE A 95 29.48 -74.23 92.24
C ILE A 95 30.31 -74.85 91.09
N ALA A 96 30.67 -76.12 91.18
CA ALA A 96 31.50 -76.79 90.16
C ALA A 96 30.70 -77.37 88.97
N MET A 97 29.36 -77.35 89.03
CA MET A 97 28.51 -77.92 87.98
C MET A 97 28.10 -76.91 86.89
N LEU A 98 28.29 -75.62 87.12
CA LEU A 98 27.90 -74.56 86.19
C LEU A 98 29.09 -74.09 85.34
N THR A 99 28.82 -73.74 84.08
CA THR A 99 29.81 -73.09 83.22
C THR A 99 29.95 -71.59 83.54
N ILE A 100 31.03 -70.96 83.08
CA ILE A 100 31.28 -69.53 83.30
C ILE A 100 30.21 -68.69 82.57
N GLU A 101 29.72 -69.16 81.44
CA GLU A 101 28.64 -68.55 80.67
C GLU A 101 27.33 -68.57 81.45
N GLU A 102 26.96 -69.72 82.03
CA GLU A 102 25.74 -69.87 82.83
C GLU A 102 25.77 -68.98 84.07
N ILE A 103 26.93 -68.86 84.72
CA ILE A 103 27.12 -67.99 85.89
C ILE A 103 26.95 -66.49 85.52
N ASN A 104 27.33 -66.09 84.30
CA ASN A 104 27.25 -64.69 83.87
C ASN A 104 25.91 -64.34 83.20
N GLN A 105 25.32 -65.25 82.44
CA GLN A 105 24.07 -65.04 81.71
C GLN A 105 22.83 -65.22 82.59
N ASP A 106 22.85 -66.17 83.54
CA ASP A 106 21.70 -66.51 84.38
C ASP A 106 22.04 -66.45 85.87
N ARG A 107 22.07 -65.21 86.38
CA ARG A 107 22.42 -64.91 87.78
C ARG A 107 21.39 -65.42 88.77
N ASP A 108 20.13 -65.49 88.37
CA ASP A 108 19.03 -65.89 89.26
C ASP A 108 19.08 -67.39 89.55
N ASN A 109 19.28 -68.21 88.52
CA ASN A 109 19.46 -69.66 88.67
C ASN A 109 20.72 -69.99 89.51
N PHE A 110 21.80 -69.24 89.31
CA PHE A 110 23.00 -69.39 90.14
C PHE A 110 22.74 -69.08 91.63
N LEU A 111 21.99 -68.02 91.94
CA LEU A 111 21.62 -67.67 93.31
C LEU A 111 20.73 -68.74 93.96
N GLU A 112 19.75 -69.27 93.23
CA GLU A 112 18.87 -70.34 93.71
C GLU A 112 19.67 -71.61 94.06
N LEU A 113 20.61 -71.99 93.19
CA LEU A 113 21.48 -73.13 93.42
C LEU A 113 22.38 -72.95 94.66
N ILE A 114 22.86 -71.74 94.91
CA ILE A 114 23.60 -71.42 96.15
C ILE A 114 22.69 -71.57 97.37
N MET A 115 21.49 -70.97 97.34
CA MET A 115 20.56 -71.01 98.49
C MET A 115 20.16 -72.45 98.83
N SER A 116 19.80 -73.26 97.84
CA SER A 116 19.37 -74.65 98.04
C SER A 116 20.47 -75.54 98.64
N ASN A 117 21.73 -75.30 98.30
CA ASN A 117 22.83 -76.17 98.70
C ASN A 117 23.60 -75.65 99.91
N VAL A 118 24.00 -74.38 99.90
CA VAL A 118 24.72 -73.75 101.02
C VAL A 118 23.76 -73.57 102.20
N GLY A 119 22.51 -73.22 101.95
CA GLY A 119 21.47 -73.11 102.98
C GLY A 119 21.24 -74.44 103.71
N LYS A 120 21.19 -75.58 102.97
CA LYS A 120 21.05 -76.92 103.59
C LYS A 120 22.21 -77.29 104.49
N GLU A 121 23.44 -76.95 104.12
CA GLU A 121 24.62 -77.28 104.94
C GLU A 121 24.74 -76.37 106.17
N LEU A 122 24.43 -75.08 106.03
CA LEU A 122 24.41 -74.15 107.18
C LEU A 122 23.33 -74.51 108.20
N ASN A 123 22.17 -74.99 107.73
CA ASN A 123 21.06 -75.37 108.59
C ASN A 123 21.41 -76.56 109.51
N LYS A 124 22.23 -77.52 109.04
CA LYS A 124 22.73 -78.63 109.89
C LYS A 124 23.54 -78.16 111.11
N VAL A 125 24.09 -76.95 111.04
CA VAL A 125 24.90 -76.33 112.10
C VAL A 125 24.11 -75.23 112.84
N GLY A 126 22.81 -75.08 112.54
CA GLY A 126 21.91 -74.12 113.17
C GLY A 126 21.97 -72.70 112.60
N LEU A 127 22.59 -72.50 111.44
CA LEU A 127 22.69 -71.20 110.76
C LEU A 127 21.69 -71.11 109.59
N TYR A 128 20.99 -70.00 109.48
CA TYR A 128 20.05 -69.74 108.38
C TYR A 128 20.62 -68.72 107.39
N LEU A 129 20.64 -69.10 106.11
CA LEU A 129 21.05 -68.24 105.01
C LEU A 129 19.83 -67.44 104.52
N ILE A 130 19.77 -66.14 104.81
CA ILE A 130 18.62 -65.28 104.45
C ILE A 130 18.79 -64.71 103.03
N ASN A 131 19.98 -64.21 102.71
CA ASN A 131 20.26 -63.61 101.40
C ASN A 131 21.73 -63.81 101.03
N VAL A 132 22.00 -64.01 99.74
CA VAL A 132 23.32 -63.97 99.14
C VAL A 132 23.28 -62.94 98.03
N ASN A 133 24.13 -61.92 98.14
CA ASN A 133 24.31 -60.96 97.07
C ASN A 133 25.66 -61.21 96.38
N ILE A 134 25.66 -61.24 95.05
CA ILE A 134 26.87 -61.36 94.23
C ILE A 134 27.29 -59.96 93.87
N THR A 135 28.42 -59.51 94.41
CA THR A 135 28.95 -58.17 94.12
C THR A 135 29.70 -58.13 92.80
N ASP A 136 30.54 -59.14 92.53
CA ASP A 136 31.35 -59.18 91.32
C ASP A 136 31.77 -60.62 90.98
N ILE A 137 31.93 -60.91 89.69
CA ILE A 137 32.41 -62.19 89.16
C ILE A 137 33.66 -61.87 88.34
N THR A 138 34.82 -62.31 88.83
CA THR A 138 36.11 -62.09 88.18
C THR A 138 36.71 -63.43 87.76
N ASP A 139 37.38 -63.42 86.62
CA ASP A 139 38.11 -64.56 86.08
C ASP A 139 39.60 -64.20 85.95
N GLU A 140 40.47 -65.17 86.26
CA GLU A 140 41.93 -65.01 86.10
C GLU A 140 42.37 -65.21 84.63
N SER A 141 41.53 -65.84 83.79
CA SER A 141 41.86 -66.19 82.41
C SER A 141 41.40 -65.17 81.34
N GLU A 142 41.02 -63.95 81.72
CA GLU A 142 40.51 -62.89 80.82
C GLU A 142 39.34 -63.32 79.91
N TYR A 143 38.68 -64.44 80.21
CA TYR A 143 37.69 -65.06 79.32
C TYR A 143 36.41 -64.24 79.23
N ILE A 144 35.93 -63.76 80.39
CA ILE A 144 34.73 -62.93 80.52
C ILE A 144 34.92 -61.60 79.77
N GLU A 145 36.10 -60.99 79.88
CA GLU A 145 36.44 -59.75 79.16
C GLU A 145 36.45 -59.97 77.64
N SER A 146 37.01 -61.09 77.20
CA SER A 146 37.08 -61.44 75.77
C SER A 146 35.71 -61.70 75.14
N ILE A 147 34.78 -62.35 75.87
CA ILE A 147 33.39 -62.51 75.43
C ILE A 147 32.69 -61.15 75.33
N GLY A 148 32.90 -60.27 76.31
CA GLY A 148 32.36 -58.90 76.28
C GLY A 148 32.85 -58.11 75.06
N LYS A 149 34.16 -58.18 74.76
CA LYS A 149 34.76 -57.56 73.56
C LYS A 149 34.19 -58.13 72.27
N LYS A 150 34.01 -59.46 72.19
CA LYS A 150 33.41 -60.12 71.01
C LYS A 150 31.96 -59.69 70.78
N ALA A 151 31.14 -59.70 71.83
CA ALA A 151 29.73 -59.29 71.74
C ALA A 151 29.59 -57.81 71.34
N ALA A 152 30.45 -56.93 71.90
CA ALA A 152 30.47 -55.52 71.51
C ALA A 152 30.89 -55.33 70.05
N ALA A 153 31.93 -56.03 69.59
CA ALA A 153 32.38 -55.97 68.19
C ALA A 153 31.32 -56.52 67.22
N GLU A 154 30.61 -57.58 67.59
CA GLU A 154 29.52 -58.15 66.81
C GLU A 154 28.35 -57.17 66.69
N ALA A 155 27.94 -56.54 67.80
CA ALA A 155 26.90 -55.51 67.80
C ALA A 155 27.29 -54.31 66.91
N VAL A 156 28.54 -53.85 66.97
CA VAL A 156 29.05 -52.76 66.11
C VAL A 156 29.05 -53.17 64.63
N ASN A 157 29.44 -54.41 64.31
CA ASN A 157 29.44 -54.89 62.94
C ASN A 157 28.02 -55.01 62.38
N ILE A 158 27.07 -55.53 63.16
CA ILE A 158 25.65 -55.60 62.76
C ILE A 158 25.12 -54.19 62.48
N ALA A 159 25.34 -53.24 63.40
CA ALA A 159 24.91 -51.86 63.21
C ALA A 159 25.55 -51.22 61.95
N ARG A 160 26.83 -51.52 61.68
CA ARG A 160 27.52 -51.03 60.48
C ARG A 160 26.94 -51.61 59.19
N VAL A 161 26.56 -52.89 59.19
CA VAL A 161 25.89 -53.54 58.06
C VAL A 161 24.52 -52.90 57.81
N ASP A 162 23.75 -52.63 58.87
CA ASP A 162 22.44 -52.00 58.76
C ASP A 162 22.53 -50.58 58.20
N VAL A 163 23.49 -49.78 58.68
CA VAL A 163 23.75 -48.43 58.14
C VAL A 163 24.15 -48.51 56.66
N ALA A 164 25.05 -49.42 56.29
CA ALA A 164 25.48 -49.58 54.90
C ALA A 164 24.32 -50.00 53.97
N ASN A 165 23.42 -50.87 54.44
CA ASN A 165 22.23 -51.24 53.68
C ASN A 165 21.26 -50.06 53.52
N ALA A 166 21.03 -49.29 54.58
CA ALA A 166 20.18 -48.10 54.53
C ALA A 166 20.76 -47.02 53.60
N GLU A 167 22.07 -46.78 53.63
CA GLU A 167 22.74 -45.85 52.71
C GLU A 167 22.63 -46.31 51.26
N ARG A 168 22.84 -47.61 51.00
CA ARG A 168 22.70 -48.18 49.66
C ARG A 168 21.28 -48.02 49.13
N ASP A 169 20.29 -48.36 49.93
CA ASP A 169 18.88 -48.30 49.53
C ASP A 169 18.42 -46.83 49.36
N GLY A 170 18.90 -45.92 50.22
CA GLY A 170 18.71 -44.48 50.07
C GLY A 170 19.31 -43.94 48.77
N SER A 171 20.55 -44.33 48.44
CA SER A 171 21.23 -43.94 47.20
C SER A 171 20.51 -44.46 45.95
N ILE A 172 19.98 -45.69 46.00
CA ILE A 172 19.16 -46.26 44.92
C ILE A 172 17.86 -45.47 44.77
N GLY A 173 17.18 -45.16 45.88
CA GLY A 173 15.95 -44.37 45.87
C GLY A 173 16.17 -42.96 45.30
N GLU A 174 17.27 -42.30 45.69
CA GLU A 174 17.65 -40.99 45.16
C GLU A 174 17.94 -41.07 43.66
N ALA A 175 18.73 -42.04 43.20
CA ALA A 175 19.05 -42.21 41.79
C ALA A 175 17.80 -42.50 40.94
N GLN A 176 16.86 -43.30 41.46
CA GLN A 176 15.58 -43.56 40.79
C GLN A 176 14.71 -42.30 40.73
N ALA A 177 14.58 -41.56 41.83
CA ALA A 177 13.83 -40.30 41.87
C ALA A 177 14.43 -39.26 40.92
N ASN A 178 15.76 -39.15 40.87
CA ASN A 178 16.46 -38.26 39.95
C ASN A 178 16.22 -38.63 38.49
N ARG A 179 16.36 -39.92 38.14
CA ARG A 179 16.06 -40.42 36.78
C ARG A 179 14.62 -40.13 36.39
N GLN A 180 13.66 -40.41 37.27
CA GLN A 180 12.24 -40.22 36.96
C GLN A 180 11.92 -38.73 36.76
N ARG A 181 12.46 -37.86 37.61
CA ARG A 181 12.34 -36.41 37.45
C ARG A 181 12.91 -35.93 36.11
N GLU A 182 14.10 -36.38 35.74
CA GLU A 182 14.72 -36.01 34.45
C GLU A 182 13.88 -36.45 33.26
N ILE A 183 13.33 -37.67 33.28
CA ILE A 183 12.45 -38.18 32.24
C ILE A 183 11.19 -37.33 32.13
N GLU A 184 10.52 -37.04 33.26
CA GLU A 184 9.29 -36.23 33.25
C GLU A 184 9.56 -34.80 32.80
N VAL A 185 10.65 -34.18 33.24
CA VAL A 185 11.05 -32.84 32.78
C VAL A 185 11.31 -32.84 31.28
N ALA A 186 12.01 -33.86 30.75
CA ALA A 186 12.28 -33.98 29.32
C ALA A 186 10.99 -34.17 28.50
N ILE A 187 10.05 -35.00 28.97
CA ILE A 187 8.74 -35.20 28.34
C ILE A 187 7.96 -33.88 28.31
N ASN A 188 7.82 -33.21 29.44
CA ASN A 188 7.10 -31.94 29.53
C ASN A 188 7.75 -30.85 28.67
N ALA A 189 9.09 -30.78 28.62
CA ALA A 189 9.80 -29.83 27.77
C ALA A 189 9.56 -30.11 26.28
N ALA A 190 9.61 -31.38 25.86
CA ALA A 190 9.33 -31.79 24.49
C ALA A 190 7.87 -31.49 24.09
N GLU A 191 6.92 -31.76 24.98
CA GLU A 191 5.50 -31.46 24.77
C GLU A 191 5.24 -29.95 24.70
N ALA A 192 5.83 -29.17 25.60
CA ALA A 192 5.78 -27.71 25.54
C ALA A 192 6.37 -27.16 24.23
N GLN A 193 7.48 -27.74 23.75
CA GLN A 193 8.07 -27.34 22.47
C GLN A 193 7.16 -27.68 21.28
N LYS A 194 6.52 -28.87 21.28
CA LYS A 194 5.52 -29.24 20.28
C LYS A 194 4.32 -28.27 20.30
N GLY A 195 3.81 -27.96 21.49
CA GLY A 195 2.71 -27.00 21.68
C GLY A 195 3.07 -25.61 21.15
N ARG A 196 4.27 -25.09 21.48
CA ARG A 196 4.78 -23.82 20.94
C ARG A 196 4.87 -23.82 19.42
N LYS A 197 5.37 -24.91 18.82
CA LYS A 197 5.46 -25.02 17.35
C LYS A 197 4.10 -25.12 16.68
N SER A 198 3.13 -25.80 17.28
CA SER A 198 1.74 -25.81 16.79
C SER A 198 1.15 -24.41 16.85
N ALA A 199 1.25 -23.73 17.99
CA ALA A 199 0.74 -22.37 18.16
C ALA A 199 1.40 -21.38 17.18
N GLU A 200 2.72 -21.49 16.95
CA GLU A 200 3.44 -20.67 15.95
C GLU A 200 2.93 -20.95 14.53
N ARG A 201 2.67 -22.23 14.19
CA ARG A 201 2.11 -22.61 12.88
C ARG A 201 0.70 -22.04 12.73
N ASP A 202 -0.15 -22.19 13.73
CA ASP A 202 -1.54 -21.72 13.70
C ASP A 202 -1.58 -20.19 13.62
N GLN A 203 -0.72 -19.50 14.37
CA GLN A 203 -0.54 -18.04 14.27
C GLN A 203 -0.10 -17.62 12.86
N ARG A 204 0.89 -18.31 12.26
CA ARG A 204 1.36 -17.98 10.90
C ARG A 204 0.25 -18.18 9.86
N VAL A 205 -0.51 -19.27 9.96
CA VAL A 205 -1.65 -19.53 9.08
C VAL A 205 -2.70 -18.43 9.25
N PHE A 206 -3.06 -18.09 10.48
CA PHE A 206 -4.03 -17.04 10.77
C PHE A 206 -3.58 -15.68 10.22
N VAL A 207 -2.33 -15.27 10.47
CA VAL A 207 -1.78 -14.00 9.96
C VAL A 207 -1.79 -13.99 8.44
N LYS A 208 -1.36 -15.07 7.78
CA LYS A 208 -1.36 -15.15 6.31
C LYS A 208 -2.75 -15.13 5.71
N GLU A 209 -3.72 -15.77 6.37
CA GLU A 209 -5.12 -15.72 5.97
C GLU A 209 -5.67 -14.29 6.07
N GLN A 210 -5.44 -13.60 7.19
CA GLN A 210 -5.87 -12.21 7.38
C GLN A 210 -5.18 -11.26 6.39
N GLU A 211 -3.89 -11.44 6.13
CA GLU A 211 -3.17 -10.69 5.08
C GLU A 211 -3.77 -10.95 3.70
N SER A 212 -4.10 -12.20 3.36
CA SER A 212 -4.74 -12.54 2.08
C SER A 212 -6.10 -11.86 1.95
N MET A 213 -6.94 -11.91 2.99
CA MET A 213 -8.24 -11.25 3.01
C MET A 213 -8.10 -9.72 2.91
N ALA A 214 -7.10 -9.13 3.58
CA ALA A 214 -6.83 -7.70 3.49
C ALA A 214 -6.40 -7.29 2.08
N VAL A 215 -5.48 -8.04 1.45
CA VAL A 215 -5.04 -7.81 0.07
C VAL A 215 -6.20 -8.00 -0.92
N GLU A 216 -7.06 -9.00 -0.72
CA GLU A 216 -8.28 -9.17 -1.52
C GLU A 216 -9.20 -7.97 -1.38
N GLY A 217 -9.45 -7.50 -0.15
CA GLY A 217 -10.25 -6.30 0.12
C GLY A 217 -9.65 -5.03 -0.49
N GLU A 218 -8.32 -4.86 -0.42
CA GLU A 218 -7.59 -3.77 -1.06
C GLU A 218 -7.71 -3.84 -2.59
N ASN A 219 -7.57 -5.01 -3.18
CA ASN A 219 -7.72 -5.21 -4.63
C ASN A 219 -9.16 -4.93 -5.10
N ILE A 220 -10.17 -5.39 -4.37
CA ILE A 220 -11.59 -5.09 -4.67
C ILE A 220 -11.83 -3.58 -4.54
N SER A 221 -11.31 -2.95 -3.50
CA SER A 221 -11.42 -1.50 -3.30
C SER A 221 -10.72 -0.72 -4.41
N ALA A 222 -9.51 -1.12 -4.79
CA ALA A 222 -8.75 -0.51 -5.88
C ALA A 222 -9.47 -0.69 -7.22
N ALA A 223 -10.03 -1.86 -7.49
CA ALA A 223 -10.84 -2.11 -8.68
C ALA A 223 -12.09 -1.22 -8.70
N SER A 224 -12.80 -1.11 -7.57
CA SER A 224 -13.98 -0.24 -7.45
C SER A 224 -13.64 1.24 -7.60
N ILE A 225 -12.51 1.71 -7.05
CA ILE A 225 -12.01 3.07 -7.24
C ILE A 225 -11.67 3.31 -8.71
N ALA A 226 -10.99 2.36 -9.38
CA ALA A 226 -10.66 2.47 -10.79
C ALA A 226 -11.91 2.51 -11.67
N GLU A 227 -12.91 1.66 -11.39
CA GLU A 227 -14.21 1.65 -12.08
C GLU A 227 -14.97 2.97 -11.85
N TYR A 228 -14.99 3.48 -10.61
CA TYR A 228 -15.60 4.76 -10.29
C TYR A 228 -14.92 5.90 -11.04
N ASN A 229 -13.58 5.93 -11.06
CA ASN A 229 -12.81 6.95 -11.78
C ASN A 229 -13.02 6.86 -13.30
N ALA A 230 -13.09 5.65 -13.87
CA ALA A 230 -13.42 5.46 -15.28
C ALA A 230 -14.83 5.98 -15.60
N THR A 231 -15.81 5.66 -14.75
CA THR A 231 -17.19 6.14 -14.90
C THR A 231 -17.28 7.66 -14.75
N LEU A 232 -16.51 8.25 -13.83
CA LEU A 232 -16.42 9.69 -13.64
C LEU A 232 -15.83 10.36 -14.90
N ALA A 233 -14.73 9.83 -15.43
CA ALA A 233 -14.10 10.33 -16.65
C ALA A 233 -15.03 10.21 -17.88
N GLU A 234 -15.79 9.13 -18.00
CA GLU A 234 -16.83 9.00 -19.04
C GLU A 234 -17.90 10.08 -18.92
N LYS A 235 -18.40 10.34 -17.70
CA LYS A 235 -19.40 11.37 -17.44
C LYS A 235 -18.86 12.78 -17.68
N GLU A 236 -17.62 13.06 -17.28
CA GLU A 236 -16.95 14.33 -17.55
C GLU A 236 -16.78 14.53 -19.06
N ALA A 237 -16.28 13.53 -19.80
CA ALA A 237 -16.15 13.60 -21.25
C ALA A 237 -17.50 13.72 -21.97
N GLU A 238 -18.57 13.13 -21.43
CA GLU A 238 -19.93 13.33 -21.96
C GLU A 238 -20.47 14.74 -21.66
N ALA A 239 -20.22 15.26 -20.46
CA ALA A 239 -20.60 16.62 -20.08
C ALA A 239 -19.83 17.66 -20.92
N ASP A 240 -18.54 17.46 -21.14
CA ASP A 240 -17.71 18.30 -22.00
C ASP A 240 -18.17 18.25 -23.45
N ARG A 241 -18.46 17.05 -23.99
CA ARG A 241 -19.07 16.92 -25.33
C ARG A 241 -20.40 17.67 -25.42
N ARG A 242 -21.29 17.53 -24.43
CA ARG A 242 -22.56 18.29 -24.39
C ARG A 242 -22.31 19.80 -24.30
N ALA A 243 -21.37 20.24 -23.48
CA ALA A 243 -21.01 21.65 -23.34
C ALA A 243 -20.37 22.22 -24.61
N GLU A 244 -19.56 21.45 -25.32
CA GLU A 244 -18.94 21.84 -26.59
C GLU A 244 -19.98 21.88 -27.71
N VAL A 245 -20.87 20.88 -27.80
CA VAL A 245 -21.99 20.90 -28.75
C VAL A 245 -22.89 22.11 -28.49
N ALA A 246 -23.21 22.42 -27.22
CA ALA A 246 -24.01 23.59 -26.86
C ALA A 246 -23.29 24.92 -27.19
N ARG A 247 -21.97 24.99 -27.01
CA ARG A 247 -21.17 26.16 -27.41
C ARG A 247 -21.13 26.33 -28.92
N ARG A 248 -20.88 25.25 -29.67
CA ARG A 248 -20.86 25.27 -31.14
C ARG A 248 -22.22 25.58 -31.74
N THR A 249 -23.31 25.07 -31.18
CA THR A 249 -24.66 25.43 -31.63
C THR A 249 -24.95 26.89 -31.35
N ALA A 250 -24.61 27.40 -30.16
CA ALA A 250 -24.73 28.83 -29.84
C ALA A 250 -23.88 29.71 -30.77
N GLU A 251 -22.61 29.35 -31.03
CA GLU A 251 -21.74 30.04 -31.99
C GLU A 251 -22.31 30.02 -33.41
N THR A 252 -22.84 28.87 -33.85
CA THR A 252 -23.46 28.74 -35.18
C THR A 252 -24.70 29.62 -35.29
N GLU A 253 -25.54 29.69 -34.26
CA GLU A 253 -26.71 30.57 -34.25
C GLU A 253 -26.32 32.05 -34.20
N ILE A 254 -25.27 32.42 -33.45
CA ILE A 254 -24.70 33.78 -33.47
C ILE A 254 -24.17 34.12 -34.86
N GLN A 255 -23.42 33.21 -35.49
CA GLN A 255 -22.87 33.40 -36.85
C GLN A 255 -23.97 33.48 -37.90
N LYS A 256 -25.03 32.66 -37.81
CA LYS A 256 -26.21 32.77 -38.68
C LYS A 256 -26.89 34.12 -38.50
N ALA A 257 -27.08 34.59 -37.27
CA ALA A 257 -27.66 35.90 -36.99
C ALA A 257 -26.80 37.04 -37.54
N GLN A 258 -25.47 36.97 -37.37
CA GLN A 258 -24.53 37.93 -37.95
C GLN A 258 -24.52 37.87 -39.49
N TYR A 259 -24.57 36.68 -40.08
CA TYR A 259 -24.62 36.48 -41.52
C TYR A 259 -25.91 37.05 -42.11
N VAL A 260 -27.07 36.82 -41.47
CA VAL A 260 -28.33 37.43 -41.89
C VAL A 260 -28.26 38.95 -41.77
N LEU A 261 -27.73 39.48 -40.66
CA LEU A 261 -27.57 40.92 -40.49
C LEU A 261 -26.63 41.53 -41.54
N GLU A 262 -25.53 40.85 -41.86
CA GLU A 262 -24.58 41.28 -42.90
C GLU A 262 -25.16 41.13 -44.31
N GLN A 263 -25.93 40.07 -44.59
CA GLN A 263 -26.67 39.93 -45.85
C GLN A 263 -27.69 41.05 -46.02
N GLU A 264 -28.45 41.39 -44.99
CA GLU A 264 -29.40 42.51 -45.02
C GLU A 264 -28.67 43.85 -45.16
N ARG A 265 -27.49 44.00 -44.54
CA ARG A 265 -26.63 45.18 -44.73
C ARG A 265 -26.10 45.30 -46.17
N LEU A 266 -25.59 44.21 -46.73
CA LEU A 266 -25.10 44.14 -48.11
C LEU A 266 -26.24 44.36 -49.12
N ARG A 267 -27.41 43.77 -48.89
CA ARG A 267 -28.62 44.04 -49.69
C ARG A 267 -29.04 45.50 -49.60
N ALA A 268 -29.04 46.10 -48.42
CA ALA A 268 -29.32 47.51 -48.26
C ALA A 268 -28.28 48.40 -48.98
N GLU A 269 -26.98 48.05 -48.93
CA GLU A 269 -25.93 48.77 -49.66
C GLU A 269 -26.08 48.60 -51.18
N GLU A 270 -26.41 47.40 -51.67
CA GLU A 270 -26.66 47.13 -53.09
C GLU A 270 -27.89 47.88 -53.59
N ILE A 271 -29.00 47.88 -52.83
CA ILE A 271 -30.20 48.68 -53.13
C ILE A 271 -29.84 50.18 -53.19
N VAL A 272 -29.05 50.69 -52.24
CA VAL A 272 -28.60 52.09 -52.26
C VAL A 272 -27.71 52.38 -53.47
N ARG A 273 -26.81 51.46 -53.87
CA ARG A 273 -26.00 51.61 -55.09
C ARG A 273 -26.85 51.58 -56.35
N GLU A 274 -27.83 50.69 -56.44
CA GLU A 274 -28.77 50.63 -57.56
C GLU A 274 -29.65 51.88 -57.63
N GLU A 275 -30.08 52.41 -56.48
CA GLU A 275 -30.87 53.65 -56.40
C GLU A 275 -30.03 54.89 -56.75
N ILE A 276 -28.77 54.93 -56.34
CA ILE A 276 -27.80 55.94 -56.79
C ILE A 276 -27.54 55.82 -58.29
N ALA A 277 -27.36 54.61 -58.84
CA ALA A 277 -27.18 54.41 -60.28
C ALA A 277 -28.41 54.82 -61.08
N LYS A 278 -29.61 54.48 -60.59
CA LYS A 278 -30.89 54.90 -61.20
C LYS A 278 -31.05 56.42 -61.19
N THR A 279 -30.81 57.06 -60.05
CA THR A 279 -30.88 58.53 -59.93
C THR A 279 -29.79 59.21 -60.76
N GLN A 280 -28.58 58.63 -60.86
CA GLN A 280 -27.53 59.14 -61.73
C GLN A 280 -27.91 59.04 -63.21
N ILE A 281 -28.52 57.94 -63.64
CA ILE A 281 -29.03 57.77 -65.02
C ILE A 281 -30.17 58.77 -65.30
N GLU A 282 -31.09 58.97 -64.35
CA GLU A 282 -32.19 59.92 -64.49
C GLU A 282 -31.68 61.37 -64.56
N ILE A 283 -30.76 61.77 -63.68
CA ILE A 283 -30.11 63.09 -63.71
C ILE A 283 -29.29 63.27 -64.98
N ALA A 284 -28.56 62.24 -65.45
CA ALA A 284 -27.79 62.31 -66.68
C ALA A 284 -28.70 62.45 -67.91
N ALA A 285 -29.80 61.71 -67.97
CA ALA A 285 -30.80 61.81 -69.02
C ALA A 285 -31.50 63.19 -69.00
N GLU A 286 -31.82 63.73 -67.83
CA GLU A 286 -32.39 65.07 -67.69
C GLU A 286 -31.38 66.17 -68.05
N ALA A 287 -30.11 66.00 -67.68
CA ALA A 287 -29.04 66.92 -68.07
C ALA A 287 -28.77 66.89 -69.58
N GLU A 288 -28.83 65.73 -70.23
CA GLU A 288 -28.75 65.61 -71.70
C GLU A 288 -29.98 66.25 -72.37
N ALA A 289 -31.19 66.00 -71.87
CA ALA A 289 -32.41 66.60 -72.39
C ALA A 289 -32.40 68.13 -72.26
N GLU A 290 -31.90 68.67 -71.14
CA GLU A 290 -31.78 70.10 -70.92
C GLU A 290 -30.63 70.72 -71.74
N ARG A 291 -29.51 70.01 -71.92
CA ARG A 291 -28.43 70.42 -72.82
C ARG A 291 -28.91 70.49 -74.26
N ALA A 292 -29.65 69.48 -74.73
CA ALA A 292 -30.25 69.46 -76.05
C ALA A 292 -31.25 70.62 -76.24
N ARG A 293 -32.09 70.90 -75.24
CA ARG A 293 -33.00 72.07 -75.26
C ARG A 293 -32.24 73.39 -75.36
N ARG A 294 -31.16 73.57 -74.59
CA ARG A 294 -30.34 74.80 -74.61
C ARG A 294 -29.57 74.97 -75.92
N VAL A 295 -29.04 73.89 -76.48
CA VAL A 295 -28.36 73.91 -77.79
C VAL A 295 -29.36 74.24 -78.89
N ALA A 296 -30.51 73.58 -78.95
CA ALA A 296 -31.55 73.86 -79.94
C ALA A 296 -32.08 75.31 -79.83
N LYS A 297 -32.22 75.84 -78.61
CA LYS A 297 -32.59 77.24 -78.40
C LYS A 297 -31.48 78.20 -78.85
N GLY A 298 -30.22 77.88 -78.55
CA GLY A 298 -29.07 78.66 -79.01
C GLY A 298 -28.90 78.65 -80.53
N GLU A 299 -29.16 77.51 -81.19
CA GLU A 299 -29.19 77.39 -82.65
C GLU A 299 -30.35 78.18 -83.26
N ALA A 300 -31.55 78.11 -82.66
CA ALA A 300 -32.69 78.91 -83.08
C ALA A 300 -32.42 80.42 -82.96
N ASP A 301 -31.86 80.86 -81.83
CA ASP A 301 -31.49 82.27 -81.61
C ASP A 301 -30.39 82.71 -82.58
N ALA A 302 -29.36 81.89 -82.83
CA ALA A 302 -28.30 82.18 -83.78
C ALA A 302 -28.81 82.30 -85.23
N ILE A 303 -29.75 81.43 -85.64
CA ILE A 303 -30.40 81.49 -86.94
C ILE A 303 -31.24 82.76 -87.07
N LEU A 304 -32.00 83.11 -86.03
CA LEU A 304 -32.83 84.31 -86.01
C LEU A 304 -31.96 85.58 -86.13
N PHE A 305 -30.86 85.65 -85.39
CA PHE A 305 -29.89 86.76 -85.51
C PHE A 305 -29.23 86.83 -86.88
N LYS A 306 -28.89 85.68 -87.50
CA LYS A 306 -28.31 85.65 -88.84
C LYS A 306 -29.30 86.18 -89.88
N TYR A 307 -30.56 85.74 -89.84
CA TYR A 307 -31.59 86.22 -90.76
C TYR A 307 -31.95 87.69 -90.50
N GLU A 308 -31.96 88.16 -89.26
CA GLU A 308 -32.19 89.57 -88.95
C GLU A 308 -31.03 90.45 -89.45
N ALA A 309 -29.79 89.98 -89.32
CA ALA A 309 -28.61 90.66 -89.85
C ALA A 309 -28.59 90.68 -91.39
N GLU A 310 -28.95 89.57 -92.05
CA GLU A 310 -29.10 89.50 -93.50
C GLU A 310 -30.24 90.42 -93.98
N ALA A 311 -31.39 90.43 -93.31
CA ALA A 311 -32.50 91.31 -93.64
C ALA A 311 -32.13 92.80 -93.49
N LYS A 312 -31.44 93.18 -92.40
CA LYS A 312 -30.93 94.54 -92.20
C LYS A 312 -29.87 94.93 -93.22
N GLY A 313 -28.96 94.02 -93.56
CA GLY A 313 -27.94 94.25 -94.59
C GLY A 313 -28.55 94.45 -95.97
N VAL A 314 -29.53 93.62 -96.35
CA VAL A 314 -30.24 93.75 -97.63
C VAL A 314 -31.09 95.02 -97.67
N GLN A 315 -31.78 95.39 -96.58
CA GLN A 315 -32.49 96.67 -96.50
C GLN A 315 -31.54 97.86 -96.73
N GLN A 316 -30.39 97.90 -96.05
CA GLN A 316 -29.43 99.00 -96.23
C GLN A 316 -28.86 99.08 -97.65
N VAL A 317 -28.60 97.93 -98.29
CA VAL A 317 -28.16 97.89 -99.69
C VAL A 317 -29.25 98.38 -100.64
N LEU A 318 -30.51 98.02 -100.39
CA LEU A 318 -31.65 98.47 -101.20
C LEU A 318 -31.93 99.96 -101.01
N ASP A 319 -31.86 100.47 -99.79
CA ASP A 319 -32.02 101.90 -99.48
C ASP A 319 -30.89 102.72 -100.13
N ALA A 320 -29.64 102.26 -100.03
CA ALA A 320 -28.50 102.90 -100.69
C ALA A 320 -28.63 102.87 -102.22
N LYS A 321 -29.15 101.77 -102.79
CA LYS A 321 -29.47 101.70 -104.23
C LYS A 321 -30.61 102.63 -104.61
N ALA A 322 -31.66 102.73 -103.80
CA ALA A 322 -32.78 103.64 -104.04
C ALA A 322 -32.33 105.11 -104.01
N GLU A 323 -31.47 105.50 -103.06
CA GLU A 323 -30.85 106.82 -103.04
C GLU A 323 -29.91 107.05 -104.24
N GLY A 324 -29.13 106.04 -104.62
CA GLY A 324 -28.24 106.11 -105.78
C GLY A 324 -29.03 106.31 -107.08
N TYR A 325 -30.11 105.56 -107.27
CA TYR A 325 -31.04 105.74 -108.38
C TYR A 325 -31.75 107.09 -108.34
N GLY A 326 -32.15 107.57 -107.16
CA GLY A 326 -32.73 108.91 -106.99
C GLY A 326 -31.77 110.01 -107.44
N ARG A 327 -30.49 109.91 -107.06
CA ARG A 327 -29.44 110.86 -107.48
C ARG A 327 -29.14 110.80 -108.98
N LEU A 328 -29.13 109.61 -109.58
CA LEU A 328 -28.99 109.45 -111.03
C LEU A 328 -30.15 110.09 -111.80
N ILE A 329 -31.39 109.87 -111.36
CA ILE A 329 -32.59 110.45 -111.99
C ILE A 329 -32.56 111.98 -111.89
N GLN A 330 -32.13 112.54 -110.76
CA GLN A 330 -32.03 113.98 -110.56
C GLN A 330 -30.92 114.62 -111.41
N SER A 331 -29.84 113.89 -111.68
CA SER A 331 -28.71 114.35 -112.49
C SER A 331 -28.98 114.30 -114.01
N SER A 332 -29.96 113.50 -114.45
CA SER A 332 -30.31 113.31 -115.86
C SER A 332 -31.44 114.21 -116.37
N GLY A 333 -31.79 115.30 -115.68
CA GLY A 333 -32.72 116.31 -116.22
C GLY A 333 -34.17 115.83 -116.41
N GLY A 334 -34.61 114.80 -115.69
CA GLY A 334 -36.02 114.41 -115.60
C GLY A 334 -36.56 113.48 -116.69
N ASP A 335 -35.74 112.96 -117.61
CA ASP A 335 -36.20 112.01 -118.64
C ASP A 335 -36.00 110.54 -118.20
N ALA A 336 -37.09 109.89 -117.79
CA ALA A 336 -37.11 108.53 -117.24
C ALA A 336 -36.66 107.43 -118.24
N ARG A 337 -36.67 107.70 -119.55
CA ARG A 337 -36.28 106.70 -120.56
C ARG A 337 -34.79 106.49 -120.69
N ALA A 338 -33.98 107.53 -120.50
CA ALA A 338 -32.52 107.41 -120.61
C ALA A 338 -31.90 106.62 -119.44
N ALA A 339 -32.45 106.76 -118.23
CA ALA A 339 -32.03 106.00 -117.05
C ALA A 339 -32.34 104.50 -117.19
N ALA A 340 -33.49 104.14 -117.79
CA ALA A 340 -33.87 102.75 -118.01
C ALA A 340 -32.95 102.02 -119.01
N THR A 341 -32.53 102.69 -120.09
CA THR A 341 -31.62 102.09 -121.08
C THR A 341 -30.23 101.86 -120.50
N LEU A 342 -29.74 102.77 -119.66
CA LEU A 342 -28.43 102.61 -119.00
C LEU A 342 -28.44 101.44 -117.99
N LEU A 343 -29.53 101.29 -117.24
CA LEU A 343 -29.72 100.18 -116.29
C LEU A 343 -29.84 98.81 -117.00
N MET A 344 -30.42 98.76 -118.19
CA MET A 344 -30.50 97.52 -118.97
C MET A 344 -29.14 97.04 -119.46
N VAL A 345 -28.24 97.95 -119.89
CA VAL A 345 -26.89 97.56 -120.34
C VAL A 345 -26.06 96.98 -119.19
N GLU A 346 -26.15 97.54 -117.98
CA GLU A 346 -25.41 97.06 -116.82
C GLU A 346 -25.85 95.65 -116.38
N LYS A 347 -27.13 95.28 -116.57
CA LYS A 347 -27.64 93.98 -116.12
C LYS A 347 -27.45 92.81 -117.10
N ILE A 348 -27.11 93.08 -118.37
CA ILE A 348 -26.85 92.03 -119.37
C ILE A 348 -25.66 91.15 -118.96
N GLU A 349 -24.60 91.73 -118.38
CA GLU A 349 -23.40 90.98 -118.01
C GLU A 349 -23.68 89.94 -116.91
N SER A 350 -24.54 90.29 -115.95
CA SER A 350 -24.92 89.38 -114.86
C SER A 350 -25.75 88.18 -115.31
N MET A 351 -26.55 88.32 -116.37
CA MET A 351 -27.35 87.20 -116.90
C MET A 351 -26.49 86.18 -117.64
N VAL A 352 -25.50 86.63 -118.41
CA VAL A 352 -24.61 85.72 -119.17
C VAL A 352 -23.79 84.83 -118.24
N SER A 353 -23.31 85.36 -117.11
CA SER A 353 -22.49 84.60 -116.17
C SER A 353 -23.27 83.47 -115.48
N ALA A 354 -24.51 83.73 -115.07
CA ALA A 354 -25.36 82.73 -114.41
C ALA A 354 -25.71 81.54 -115.33
N GLN A 355 -25.85 81.78 -116.64
CA GLN A 355 -26.16 80.73 -117.61
C GLN A 355 -25.01 79.71 -117.78
N VAL A 356 -23.74 80.13 -117.64
CA VAL A 356 -22.57 79.25 -117.85
C VAL A 356 -22.35 78.32 -116.66
N GLU A 357 -22.69 78.79 -115.46
CA GLU A 357 -22.44 78.03 -114.23
C GLU A 357 -23.33 76.78 -114.10
N ALA A 358 -24.55 76.82 -114.65
CA ALA A 358 -25.51 75.70 -114.60
C ALA A 358 -25.05 74.44 -115.37
N ILE A 359 -24.17 74.58 -116.38
CA ILE A 359 -23.75 73.44 -117.23
C ILE A 359 -22.60 72.64 -116.61
N ARG A 360 -21.89 73.18 -115.61
CA ARG A 360 -20.59 72.64 -115.18
C ARG A 360 -20.66 71.42 -114.24
N ASN A 361 -21.80 71.12 -113.62
CA ASN A 361 -21.86 70.27 -112.42
C ASN A 361 -22.54 68.89 -112.56
N LEU A 362 -22.74 68.34 -113.77
CA LEU A 362 -23.27 66.98 -113.94
C LEU A 362 -22.17 65.96 -114.25
N LYS A 363 -21.75 65.19 -113.23
CA LYS A 363 -20.94 63.95 -113.36
C LYS A 363 -21.56 62.83 -112.48
N ILE A 364 -22.01 61.73 -113.09
CA ILE A 364 -22.41 60.50 -112.39
C ILE A 364 -21.40 59.42 -112.80
N ASP A 365 -20.55 59.00 -111.85
CA ASP A 365 -19.23 58.40 -112.15
C ASP A 365 -19.16 56.87 -112.02
N LYS A 366 -20.20 56.17 -111.55
CA LYS A 366 -20.25 54.70 -111.65
C LYS A 366 -21.55 54.12 -111.13
N ILE A 367 -22.10 53.18 -111.88
CA ILE A 367 -23.04 52.18 -111.37
C ILE A 367 -22.39 50.81 -111.54
N THR A 368 -22.36 50.05 -110.45
CA THR A 368 -21.85 48.67 -110.43
C THR A 368 -23.02 47.74 -110.21
N VAL A 369 -23.43 47.03 -111.27
CA VAL A 369 -24.42 45.95 -111.22
C VAL A 369 -23.65 44.63 -111.20
N TRP A 370 -23.85 43.81 -110.17
CA TRP A 370 -23.35 42.45 -110.11
C TRP A 370 -24.49 41.50 -110.47
N ASP A 371 -24.33 40.78 -111.57
CA ASP A 371 -25.16 39.63 -111.91
C ASP A 371 -24.39 38.56 -112.68
N GLY A 372 -24.67 37.32 -112.29
CA GLY A 372 -24.85 36.23 -113.24
C GLY A 372 -23.64 35.36 -113.53
N GLY A 373 -23.42 34.34 -112.68
CA GLY A 373 -22.58 33.19 -113.00
C GLY A 373 -23.21 31.90 -112.47
N ASN A 374 -24.38 31.52 -112.99
CA ASN A 374 -25.05 30.26 -112.63
C ASN A 374 -24.41 29.08 -113.40
N GLY A 375 -23.87 28.11 -112.65
CA GLY A 375 -23.47 26.80 -113.13
C GLY A 375 -24.47 25.73 -112.70
N GLY A 376 -25.73 25.88 -113.11
CA GLY A 376 -26.78 24.86 -113.01
C GLY A 376 -27.70 25.04 -114.22
N ALA A 377 -27.98 23.95 -114.95
CA ALA A 377 -28.65 23.97 -116.25
C ALA A 377 -29.98 24.75 -116.27
N GLY A 378 -30.11 25.75 -117.17
CA GLY A 378 -31.38 26.36 -117.62
C GLY A 378 -31.42 27.90 -117.62
N ASP A 379 -31.47 28.50 -118.81
CA ASP A 379 -31.81 29.91 -119.17
C ASP A 379 -30.78 31.03 -118.90
N GLY A 380 -30.56 31.89 -119.91
CA GLY A 380 -29.44 32.83 -119.98
C GLY A 380 -29.88 34.29 -120.19
N SER A 381 -29.99 35.06 -119.10
CA SER A 381 -30.16 36.51 -119.12
C SER A 381 -29.36 37.16 -117.99
N SER A 382 -28.57 38.20 -118.28
CA SER A 382 -27.79 38.95 -117.29
C SER A 382 -28.22 40.42 -117.12
N SER A 383 -28.11 40.95 -115.89
CA SER A 383 -28.77 42.14 -115.31
C SER A 383 -28.29 43.51 -115.77
N THR A 384 -27.50 43.59 -116.85
CA THR A 384 -27.03 44.88 -117.37
C THR A 384 -28.14 45.68 -118.07
N SER A 385 -29.18 45.00 -118.58
CA SER A 385 -30.34 45.62 -119.24
C SER A 385 -31.33 46.29 -118.27
N ASN A 386 -31.39 45.85 -117.00
CA ASN A 386 -32.33 46.41 -116.01
C ASN A 386 -31.86 47.74 -115.37
N PHE A 387 -30.59 48.12 -115.53
CA PHE A 387 -30.06 49.33 -114.94
C PHE A 387 -30.23 50.58 -115.82
N VAL A 388 -30.13 50.44 -117.14
CA VAL A 388 -30.14 51.58 -118.07
C VAL A 388 -31.54 52.22 -118.20
N SER A 389 -32.62 51.49 -117.95
CA SER A 389 -33.97 52.02 -118.07
C SER A 389 -34.40 52.93 -116.90
N SER A 390 -33.76 52.84 -115.73
CA SER A 390 -34.16 53.58 -114.52
C SER A 390 -33.53 54.97 -114.41
N LEU A 391 -32.42 55.25 -115.10
CA LEU A 391 -31.72 56.55 -115.05
C LEU A 391 -32.33 57.62 -115.97
N VAL A 392 -33.05 57.24 -117.03
CA VAL A 392 -33.63 58.17 -118.01
C VAL A 392 -34.92 58.85 -117.52
N ARG A 393 -35.49 58.39 -116.40
CA ARG A 393 -36.75 58.94 -115.83
C ARG A 393 -36.56 59.98 -114.70
N SER A 394 -35.34 60.35 -114.31
CA SER A 394 -35.09 61.13 -113.08
C SER A 394 -34.70 62.60 -113.26
N LEU A 395 -34.88 63.20 -114.44
CA LEU A 395 -34.69 64.66 -114.61
C LEU A 395 -36.03 65.31 -115.01
N PRO A 396 -36.65 66.12 -114.12
CA PRO A 396 -37.86 66.87 -114.45
C PRO A 396 -37.53 68.12 -115.30
N PRO A 397 -38.40 68.49 -116.26
CA PRO A 397 -38.19 69.62 -117.16
C PRO A 397 -38.31 70.97 -116.45
N ILE A 398 -37.30 71.83 -116.65
CA ILE A 398 -37.14 73.20 -116.12
C ILE A 398 -38.30 74.17 -116.49
N HIS A 399 -39.19 73.77 -117.40
CA HIS A 399 -40.24 74.63 -117.95
C HIS A 399 -41.42 74.91 -116.99
N ASP A 400 -41.63 74.09 -115.96
CA ASP A 400 -42.70 74.34 -114.97
C ASP A 400 -42.32 75.41 -113.93
N VAL A 401 -41.03 75.56 -113.64
CA VAL A 401 -40.54 76.52 -112.63
C VAL A 401 -40.60 77.96 -113.16
N ALA A 402 -40.42 78.15 -114.47
CA ALA A 402 -40.47 79.47 -115.10
C ALA A 402 -41.92 80.03 -115.18
N LYS A 403 -42.94 79.17 -115.31
CA LYS A 403 -44.36 79.59 -115.35
C LYS A 403 -44.93 79.99 -113.98
N MET A 404 -44.42 79.44 -112.87
CA MET A 404 -44.80 79.89 -111.52
C MET A 404 -44.19 81.26 -111.14
N ALA A 405 -43.10 81.66 -111.79
CA ALA A 405 -42.39 82.93 -111.50
C ALA A 405 -42.87 84.13 -112.34
N GLY A 406 -43.89 83.96 -113.19
CA GLY A 406 -44.65 85.06 -113.78
C GLY A 406 -43.92 85.92 -114.83
N VAL A 407 -42.88 85.39 -115.49
CA VAL A 407 -42.16 86.12 -116.54
C VAL A 407 -42.07 85.27 -117.81
N GLU A 408 -42.78 85.72 -118.85
CA GLU A 408 -42.79 85.10 -120.18
C GLU A 408 -41.54 85.48 -120.97
N LEU A 409 -40.79 84.47 -121.44
CA LEU A 409 -39.61 84.66 -122.27
C LEU A 409 -39.95 84.47 -123.78
N PRO A 410 -39.40 85.31 -124.69
CA PRO A 410 -39.84 85.42 -126.08
C PRO A 410 -39.66 84.16 -126.95
N GLU A 411 -40.53 84.03 -127.96
CA GLU A 411 -40.88 82.84 -128.78
C GLU A 411 -39.76 82.12 -129.57
N TYR A 412 -38.48 82.51 -129.48
CA TYR A 412 -37.42 81.82 -130.24
C TYR A 412 -36.96 80.50 -129.59
N LEU A 413 -37.31 80.26 -128.31
CA LEU A 413 -36.91 79.05 -127.57
C LEU A 413 -37.75 77.80 -127.83
N GLY A 414 -38.63 77.84 -128.84
CA GLY A 414 -39.28 76.65 -129.38
C GLY A 414 -40.53 76.22 -128.63
N LYS A 415 -41.57 75.92 -129.42
CA LYS A 415 -42.88 75.43 -128.97
C LYS A 415 -42.91 73.91 -129.04
N VAL A 416 -43.49 73.27 -128.03
CA VAL A 416 -44.03 71.91 -128.15
C VAL A 416 -45.55 72.04 -128.16
N SER A 417 -46.14 71.42 -129.16
CA SER A 417 -47.53 71.53 -129.61
C SER A 417 -48.54 71.04 -128.57
N ASP A 418 -49.59 71.82 -128.35
CA ASP A 418 -50.93 71.30 -128.03
C ASP A 418 -51.47 70.61 -129.29
N ASP A 419 -52.07 69.43 -129.16
CA ASP A 419 -53.53 69.32 -129.08
C ASP A 419 -54.01 67.85 -129.08
N SER A 420 -55.25 67.68 -128.61
CA SER A 420 -56.20 66.58 -128.81
C SER A 420 -56.23 65.44 -127.80
N GLN A 421 -57.29 65.54 -126.98
CA GLN A 421 -58.37 64.56 -126.77
C GLN A 421 -57.94 63.15 -126.31
N ILE A 422 -58.56 62.57 -125.29
CA ILE A 422 -59.95 62.09 -125.34
C ILE A 422 -60.42 61.91 -123.88
N ASP A 423 -61.58 62.49 -123.56
CA ASP A 423 -62.42 62.07 -122.42
C ASP A 423 -63.09 60.71 -122.72
N VAL A 424 -63.47 60.00 -121.65
CA VAL A 424 -64.17 58.69 -121.54
C VAL A 424 -63.17 57.52 -121.39
N GLU A 425 -63.07 56.79 -120.27
CA GLU A 425 -63.89 56.61 -119.05
C GLU A 425 -62.97 56.26 -117.86
#